data_AF-A0A0T6YAW9-F1
#
_entry.id   AF-A0A0T6YAW9-F1
#
_cell.length_a   1.000
_cell.length_b   1.000
_cell.length_c   1.000
_cell.angle_alpha   90.00
_cell.angle_beta   90.00
_cell.angle_gamma   90.00
#
_symmetry.space_group_name_H-M   'P 1'
#
loop_
_entity.id
_entity.type
_entity.pdbx_description
1 polymer ?
#
loop_
_entity_poly.entity_id
_entity_poly.type
_entity_poly.pdbx_seq_one_letter_code
_entity_poly.pdbx_strand_id
1 'polypeptide(L)'
;MRERGSKTRQKLEAMAEQCGVPLTPLIEAEGREAVREIVAAGGGVGFVSSAEFGQDNRLVAIRIEAPEMLMDEALICLRERSNGKLVSAFFDIARSLAKAAA
;
A
#
# COMPACT_ATOMS: atom_id res chain seq x y z
N MET A 1 -8.41 0.26 -9.85
CA MET A 1 -8.18 -0.66 -8.71
C MET A 1 -6.88 -1.42 -8.94
N ARG A 2 -6.15 -1.76 -7.87
CA ARG A 2 -4.97 -2.64 -7.95
C ARG A 2 -5.36 -4.07 -8.35
N GLU A 3 -4.39 -4.84 -8.82
CA GLU A 3 -4.54 -6.26 -9.14
C GLU A 3 -4.95 -7.11 -7.92
N ARG A 4 -5.52 -8.28 -8.19
CA ARG A 4 -5.79 -9.28 -7.15
C ARG A 4 -4.48 -9.74 -6.53
N GLY A 5 -4.42 -9.75 -5.19
CA GLY A 5 -3.19 -10.05 -4.44
C GLY A 5 -2.52 -8.81 -3.83
N SER A 6 -2.87 -7.61 -4.29
CA SER A 6 -2.46 -6.37 -3.65
C SER A 6 -3.01 -6.27 -2.23
N LYS A 7 -2.14 -5.97 -1.27
CA LYS A 7 -2.53 -5.73 0.13
C LYS A 7 -3.41 -4.50 0.28
N THR A 8 -3.17 -3.46 -0.52
CA THR A 8 -4.02 -2.26 -0.57
C THR A 8 -5.44 -2.60 -0.96
N ARG A 9 -5.62 -3.38 -2.02
CA ARG A 9 -6.94 -3.83 -2.45
C ARG A 9 -7.63 -4.67 -1.38
N GLN A 10 -6.94 -5.64 -0.81
CA GLN A 10 -7.50 -6.51 0.23
C GLN A 10 -8.01 -5.72 1.43
N LYS A 11 -7.21 -4.78 1.98
CA LYS A 11 -7.64 -3.96 3.12
C LYS A 11 -8.78 -3.00 2.74
N LEU A 12 -8.75 -2.44 1.54
CA LEU A 12 -9.82 -1.58 1.03
C LEU A 12 -11.15 -2.32 0.88
N GLU A 13 -11.15 -3.48 0.24
CA GLU A 13 -12.35 -4.31 0.05
C GLU A 13 -12.92 -4.76 1.41
N ALA A 14 -12.07 -5.21 2.34
CA ALA A 14 -12.50 -5.62 3.68
C ALA A 14 -13.15 -4.45 4.46
N MET A 15 -12.58 -3.25 4.39
CA MET A 15 -13.16 -2.07 5.05
C MET A 15 -14.46 -1.62 4.39
N ALA A 16 -14.52 -1.66 3.06
CA ALA A 16 -15.74 -1.31 2.33
C ALA A 16 -16.88 -2.28 2.65
N GLU A 17 -16.59 -3.57 2.75
CA GLU A 17 -17.53 -4.59 3.21
C GLU A 17 -18.04 -4.32 4.63
N GLN A 18 -17.13 -4.00 5.58
CA GLN A 18 -17.51 -3.62 6.94
C GLN A 18 -18.39 -2.38 6.99
N CYS A 19 -18.18 -1.42 6.07
CA CYS A 19 -18.99 -0.21 5.96
C CYS A 19 -20.28 -0.41 5.15
N GLY A 20 -20.52 -1.60 4.58
CA GLY A 20 -21.65 -1.87 3.70
C GLY A 20 -21.59 -1.12 2.36
N VAL A 21 -20.40 -0.73 1.91
CA VAL A 21 -20.17 0.02 0.66
C VAL A 21 -19.73 -0.94 -0.45
N PRO A 22 -20.51 -1.13 -1.52
CA PRO A 22 -20.08 -1.95 -2.65
C PRO A 22 -19.01 -1.24 -3.47
N LEU A 23 -17.91 -1.94 -3.78
CA LEU A 23 -16.86 -1.45 -4.67
C LEU A 23 -16.89 -2.23 -6.00
N THR A 24 -17.17 -1.53 -7.10
CA THR A 24 -17.11 -2.10 -8.45
C THR A 24 -15.96 -1.44 -9.22
N PRO A 25 -14.82 -2.14 -9.43
CA PRO A 25 -13.69 -1.56 -10.13
C PRO A 25 -14.02 -1.38 -11.63
N LEU A 26 -13.89 -0.16 -12.14
CA LEU A 26 -14.00 0.13 -13.58
C LEU A 26 -12.78 -0.39 -14.36
N ILE A 27 -11.60 -0.23 -13.75
CA ILE A 27 -10.31 -0.63 -14.33
C ILE A 27 -9.52 -1.36 -13.24
N GLU A 28 -8.97 -2.52 -13.58
CA GLU A 28 -7.98 -3.23 -12.76
C GLU A 28 -6.61 -3.10 -13.45
N ALA A 29 -5.58 -2.72 -12.68
CA ALA A 29 -4.24 -2.54 -13.20
C ALA A 29 -3.20 -3.14 -12.24
N GLU A 30 -2.13 -3.68 -12.81
CA GLU A 30 -1.02 -4.26 -12.08
C GLU A 30 -0.01 -3.18 -11.68
N GLY A 31 0.28 -3.08 -10.39
CA GLY A 31 1.24 -2.10 -9.88
C GLY A 31 0.62 -0.75 -9.55
N ARG A 32 1.34 0.04 -8.76
CA ARG A 32 0.87 1.34 -8.25
C ARG A 32 1.03 2.39 -9.33
N GLU A 33 2.12 2.27 -10.06
CA GLU A 33 2.56 3.13 -11.14
C GLU A 33 1.51 3.13 -12.25
N ALA A 34 1.00 1.97 -12.64
CA ALA A 34 -0.08 1.86 -13.63
C ALA A 34 -1.38 2.54 -13.16
N VAL A 35 -1.80 2.30 -11.91
CA VAL A 35 -2.98 2.97 -11.33
C VAL A 35 -2.81 4.49 -11.31
N ARG A 36 -1.63 5.00 -10.93
CA ARG A 36 -1.34 6.44 -10.90
C ARG A 36 -1.43 7.06 -12.28
N GLU A 37 -0.85 6.43 -13.30
CA GLU A 37 -0.91 6.96 -14.67
C GLU A 37 -2.33 6.94 -15.25
N ILE A 38 -3.13 5.89 -14.96
CA ILE A 38 -4.53 5.85 -15.38
C ILE A 38 -5.33 7.01 -14.76
N VAL A 39 -5.14 7.28 -13.47
CA VAL A 39 -5.81 8.40 -12.79
C VAL A 39 -5.33 9.74 -13.36
N ALA A 40 -4.02 9.91 -13.55
CA ALA A 40 -3.45 11.13 -14.11
C ALA A 40 -3.91 11.40 -15.56
N ALA A 41 -4.25 10.34 -16.31
CA ALA A 41 -4.84 10.43 -17.64
C ALA A 41 -6.36 10.69 -17.63
N GLY A 42 -6.98 10.88 -16.46
CA GLY A 42 -8.43 11.12 -16.32
C GLY A 42 -9.28 9.86 -16.31
N GLY A 43 -8.70 8.68 -16.11
CA GLY A 43 -9.38 7.38 -16.11
C GLY A 43 -10.26 7.10 -14.88
N GLY A 44 -10.36 8.04 -13.92
CA GLY A 44 -11.21 7.94 -12.73
C GLY A 44 -10.44 8.14 -11.43
N VAL A 45 -10.83 7.43 -10.38
CA VAL A 45 -10.19 7.48 -9.04
C VAL A 45 -9.40 6.19 -8.75
N GLY A 46 -8.29 6.35 -8.05
CA GLY A 46 -7.42 5.26 -7.62
C GLY A 46 -7.19 5.30 -6.12
N PHE A 47 -6.78 4.16 -5.56
CA PHE A 47 -6.47 4.01 -4.15
C PHE A 47 -5.00 3.66 -3.99
N VAL A 48 -4.31 4.38 -3.12
CA VAL A 48 -2.93 4.16 -2.69
C VAL A 48 -2.83 4.47 -1.20
N SER A 49 -1.83 3.91 -0.51
CA SER A 49 -1.57 4.35 0.86
C SER A 49 -1.10 5.81 0.88
N SER A 50 -1.31 6.51 2.00
CA SER A 50 -0.86 7.90 2.16
C SER A 50 0.66 8.04 1.99
N ALA A 51 1.42 7.07 2.51
CA ALA A 51 2.88 7.00 2.36
C ALA A 51 3.32 6.82 0.89
N GLU A 52 2.49 6.20 0.05
CA GLU A 52 2.80 5.90 -1.34
C GLU A 52 2.26 6.92 -2.36
N PHE A 53 1.52 7.94 -1.93
CA PHE A 53 0.95 8.94 -2.85
C PHE A 53 2.03 9.64 -3.68
N GLY A 54 3.19 9.89 -3.07
CA GLY A 54 4.35 10.54 -3.69
C GLY A 54 4.07 12.00 -4.07
N GLN A 55 4.86 12.53 -4.98
CA GLN A 55 4.67 13.87 -5.56
C GLN A 55 4.38 13.72 -7.05
N ASP A 56 3.15 14.02 -7.47
CA ASP A 56 2.76 14.17 -8.88
C ASP A 56 1.72 15.28 -8.97
N ASN A 57 2.05 16.35 -9.70
CA ASN A 57 1.22 17.55 -9.77
C ASN A 57 -0.09 17.36 -10.55
N ARG A 58 -0.23 16.22 -11.26
CA ARG A 58 -1.48 15.84 -11.95
C ARG A 58 -2.48 15.19 -10.99
N LEU A 59 -2.05 14.80 -9.80
CA LEU A 59 -2.85 14.04 -8.84
C LEU A 59 -3.16 14.87 -7.61
N VAL A 60 -4.37 14.70 -7.08
CA VAL A 60 -4.79 15.26 -5.80
C VAL A 60 -5.22 14.15 -4.86
N ALA A 61 -4.80 14.23 -3.61
CA ALA A 61 -5.22 13.29 -2.58
C ALA A 61 -6.64 13.64 -2.10
N ILE A 62 -7.55 12.67 -2.16
CA ILE A 62 -8.91 12.80 -1.63
C ILE A 62 -8.94 12.08 -0.28
N ARG A 63 -9.24 12.82 0.79
CA ARG A 63 -9.39 12.23 2.13
C ARG A 63 -10.69 11.44 2.17
N ILE A 64 -10.62 10.18 2.58
CA ILE A 64 -11.78 9.32 2.77
C ILE A 64 -12.18 9.40 4.24
N GLU A 65 -13.44 9.77 4.50
CA GLU A 65 -14.03 9.71 5.84
C GLU A 65 -14.45 8.27 6.14
N ALA A 66 -13.48 7.47 6.62
CA ALA A 66 -13.67 6.08 6.99
C ALA A 66 -12.84 5.75 8.25
N PRO A 67 -13.13 4.63 8.94
CA PRO A 67 -12.26 4.12 9.99
C PRO A 67 -10.81 4.00 9.51
N GLU A 68 -9.87 4.27 10.40
CA GLU A 68 -8.46 4.25 10.04
C GLU A 68 -8.02 2.85 9.58
N MET A 69 -7.31 2.83 8.45
CA MET A 69 -6.78 1.62 7.85
C MET A 69 -5.27 1.69 7.88
N LEU A 70 -4.67 1.01 8.86
CA LEU A 70 -3.23 0.91 8.97
C LEU A 70 -2.72 -0.19 8.03
N MET A 71 -1.53 0.00 7.47
CA MET A 71 -0.81 -1.02 6.71
C MET A 71 0.37 -1.53 7.53
N ASP A 72 0.44 -2.84 7.68
CA ASP A 72 1.55 -3.50 8.37
C ASP A 72 2.64 -3.77 7.33
N GLU A 73 3.83 -3.26 7.58
CA GLU A 73 5.02 -3.59 6.82
C GLU A 73 5.79 -4.70 7.53
N ALA A 74 6.27 -5.68 6.75
CA ALA A 74 7.00 -6.82 7.30
C ALA A 74 8.29 -7.06 6.51
N LEU A 75 9.38 -7.26 7.26
CA LEU A 75 10.62 -7.81 6.72
C LEU A 75 10.64 -9.31 6.95
N ILE A 76 10.81 -10.06 5.86
CA ILE A 76 10.73 -11.53 5.86
C ILE A 76 11.99 -12.10 5.23
N CYS A 77 12.55 -13.14 5.84
CA CYS A 77 13.63 -13.92 5.26
C CYS A 77 13.43 -15.42 5.52
N LEU A 78 14.04 -16.26 4.69
CA LEU A 78 14.09 -17.70 4.97
C LEU A 78 14.87 -17.94 6.26
N ARG A 79 14.38 -18.87 7.10
CA ARG A 79 14.97 -19.17 8.41
C ARG A 79 16.46 -19.51 8.29
N GLU A 80 16.86 -20.26 7.27
CA GLU A 80 18.26 -20.66 7.04
C GLU A 80 19.17 -19.47 6.71
N ARG A 81 18.60 -18.39 6.16
CA ARG A 81 19.33 -17.16 5.79
C ARG A 81 19.35 -16.12 6.91
N SER A 82 18.54 -16.29 7.96
CA SER A 82 18.40 -15.32 9.06
C SER A 82 19.73 -15.03 9.79
N ASN A 83 20.63 -16.02 9.87
CA ASN A 83 21.94 -15.89 10.50
C ASN A 83 23.04 -15.37 9.57
N GLY A 84 22.74 -15.08 8.29
CA GLY A 84 23.70 -14.48 7.38
C GLY A 84 24.05 -13.06 7.82
N LYS A 85 25.34 -12.71 7.86
CA LYS A 85 25.81 -11.40 8.36
C LYS A 85 25.08 -10.22 7.73
N LEU A 86 24.87 -10.25 6.41
CA LEU A 86 24.19 -9.18 5.68
C LEU A 86 22.70 -9.08 6.06
N VAL A 87 22.01 -10.23 6.17
CA VAL A 87 20.60 -10.29 6.55
C VAL A 87 20.45 -9.76 7.97
N SER A 88 21.24 -10.28 8.92
CA SER A 88 21.20 -9.82 10.32
C SER A 88 21.44 -8.31 10.42
N ALA A 89 22.48 -7.78 9.75
CA ALA A 89 22.79 -6.36 9.79
C ALA A 89 21.63 -5.50 9.25
N PHE A 90 20.99 -5.93 8.15
CA PHE A 90 19.83 -5.23 7.61
C PHE A 90 18.64 -5.24 8.59
N PHE A 91 18.34 -6.40 9.20
CA PHE A 91 17.29 -6.50 10.21
C PHE A 91 17.57 -5.64 11.45
N ASP A 92 18.84 -5.53 11.88
CA ASP A 92 19.24 -4.68 12.99
C ASP A 92 19.06 -3.20 12.68
N ILE A 93 19.46 -2.75 11.48
CA ILE A 93 19.23 -1.38 11.00
C ILE A 93 17.73 -1.09 10.94
N ALA A 94 16.96 -1.98 10.33
CA ALA A 94 15.51 -1.80 10.22
C ALA A 94 14.84 -1.71 11.59
N ARG A 95 15.22 -2.55 12.56
CA ARG A 95 14.75 -2.46 13.95
C ARG A 95 15.10 -1.13 14.61
N SER A 96 16.31 -0.62 14.37
CA SER A 96 16.73 0.67 14.91
C SER A 96 15.89 1.82 14.35
N LEU A 97 15.61 1.81 13.05
CA LEU A 97 14.82 2.84 12.38
C LEU A 97 13.33 2.76 12.76
N ALA A 98 12.76 1.55 12.85
CA ALA A 98 11.37 1.37 13.24
C ALA A 98 11.09 1.90 14.66
N LYS A 99 12.02 1.72 15.61
CA LYS A 99 11.90 2.29 16.96
C LYS A 99 12.00 3.81 17.02
N ALA A 100 12.67 4.44 16.05
CA ALA A 100 12.83 5.89 16.00
C ALA A 100 11.62 6.59 15.36
N ALA A 101 10.79 5.85 14.61
CA ALA A 101 9.59 6.35 13.95
C ALA A 101 8.30 6.14 14.78
N ALA A 102 8.39 5.42 15.91
CA ALA A 102 7.30 5.17 16.86
C ALA A 102 7.43 6.09 18.08
#